data_AF-A0A935MM63-F1
#
_entry.id   AF-A0A935MM63-F1
#
_cell.length_a   1.000
_cell.length_b   1.000
_cell.length_c   1.000
_cell.angle_alpha   90.00
_cell.angle_beta   90.00
_cell.angle_gamma   90.00
#
_symmetry.space_group_name_H-M   'P 1'
#
loop_
_entity.id
_entity.type
_entity.pdbx_description
1 polymer ?
#
loop_
_entity_poly.entity_id
_entity_poly.type
_entity_poly.pdbx_seq_one_letter_code
_entity_poly.pdbx_strand_id
1 'polypeptide(L)'
;MKNILLITMVAGLGLFASACGGAATNNSTANNAATAKAPEKKEEKPAVTLKPGEVPFDGMSNVATTAKAGEIVLTIDESKIAEIAGGAKDPTAIYQNRVMVTPGELESEVEDSFKKKYKVANAYIIAVPKGQKAKVGDVVLTWWQSGGGMMRGYVTEAANPAEPTVRYLGMSPREDKSDKLKPDSFIVVNSEWAPGAPVVSKDANGTEFAYVLRVNGDKVLISGFARKLRVRAKADLTPIPYKLAFKVGDEVKAAFMSSFDPATVVAIDPKAGKVTVKRKTGDEQKDLDFGEVTK
;
A
#
# COMPACT_ATOMS: atom_id res chain seq x y z
N MET A 1 63.31 2.88 -17.99
CA MET A 1 63.54 4.23 -17.44
C MET A 1 62.46 4.51 -16.41
N LYS A 2 62.89 4.82 -15.18
CA LYS A 2 62.07 5.13 -14.00
C LYS A 2 61.48 6.53 -14.10
N ASN A 3 60.34 6.73 -13.42
CA ASN A 3 59.90 7.91 -12.64
C ASN A 3 58.56 7.45 -12.01
N ILE A 4 58.42 6.96 -10.77
CA ILE A 4 58.64 7.52 -9.42
C ILE A 4 58.10 8.95 -9.25
N LEU A 5 56.91 9.06 -8.61
CA LEU A 5 56.61 10.00 -7.51
C LEU A 5 55.25 9.60 -6.89
N LEU A 6 55.22 8.91 -5.75
CA LEU A 6 55.27 9.36 -4.34
C LEU A 6 53.91 9.86 -3.78
N ILE A 7 53.54 9.17 -2.69
CA ILE A 7 52.32 9.17 -1.87
C ILE A 7 52.27 10.39 -0.94
N THR A 8 51.07 10.89 -0.61
CA THR A 8 50.74 11.27 0.79
C THR A 8 49.23 11.31 1.08
N MET A 9 48.79 10.43 2.00
CA MET A 9 47.57 10.55 2.82
C MET A 9 47.72 11.73 3.80
N VAL A 10 46.67 12.52 4.03
CA VAL A 10 46.44 13.19 5.33
C VAL A 10 44.93 13.31 5.59
N ALA A 11 44.54 12.93 6.81
CA ALA A 11 43.22 13.01 7.40
C ALA A 11 42.85 14.45 7.84
N GLY A 12 41.55 14.75 7.95
CA GLY A 12 41.07 16.02 8.50
C GLY A 12 39.78 15.84 9.30
N LEU A 13 39.90 15.90 10.63
CA LEU A 13 38.85 16.00 11.64
C LEU A 13 38.19 17.40 11.65
N GLY A 14 36.90 17.43 12.01
CA GLY A 14 36.41 18.26 13.13
C GLY A 14 36.01 19.73 12.92
N LEU A 15 34.69 19.98 12.96
CA LEU A 15 33.92 21.03 13.67
C LEU A 15 34.62 22.35 14.07
N PHE A 16 34.00 23.49 13.75
CA PHE A 16 33.28 24.37 14.70
C PHE A 16 32.75 25.64 14.00
N ALA A 17 31.58 26.10 14.46
CA ALA A 17 30.92 27.34 14.08
C ALA A 17 31.66 28.59 14.62
N SER A 18 31.48 29.74 13.96
CA SER A 18 30.94 30.99 14.54
C SER A 18 31.36 32.23 13.75
N ALA A 19 30.36 33.11 13.58
CA ALA A 19 30.37 34.56 13.40
C ALA A 19 31.67 35.32 13.06
N CYS A 20 31.58 36.18 12.04
CA CYS A 20 32.02 37.59 12.03
C CYS A 20 31.46 38.25 10.74
N GLY A 21 31.11 39.53 10.71
CA GLY A 21 31.46 40.58 11.65
C GLY A 21 30.44 41.71 11.69
N GLY A 22 30.48 42.42 12.80
CA GLY A 22 29.80 43.69 12.98
C GLY A 22 30.68 44.89 12.64
N ALA A 23 30.09 46.06 12.83
CA ALA A 23 30.79 47.27 13.25
C ALA A 23 29.87 48.02 14.24
N ALA A 24 30.39 48.27 15.44
CA ALA A 24 29.85 49.22 16.43
C ALA A 24 30.08 50.66 15.90
N THR A 25 29.34 51.72 16.26
CA THR A 25 29.03 52.22 17.62
C THR A 25 27.90 53.25 17.62
N ASN A 26 27.06 53.18 18.67
CA ASN A 26 26.33 54.20 19.45
C ASN A 26 25.76 55.48 18.78
N ASN A 27 24.42 55.62 18.79
CA ASN A 27 23.74 56.64 19.62
C ASN A 27 22.21 56.45 19.74
N SER A 28 21.74 56.70 20.96
CA SER A 28 20.42 56.87 21.57
C SER A 28 19.10 56.85 20.78
N THR A 29 18.09 56.31 21.51
CA THR A 29 16.63 56.59 21.49
C THR A 29 15.76 56.03 20.35
N ALA A 30 14.92 55.03 20.68
CA ALA A 30 13.45 55.17 20.72
C ALA A 30 12.79 53.76 20.80
N ASN A 31 11.91 53.60 21.79
CA ASN A 31 10.99 52.47 21.91
C ASN A 31 10.14 52.33 20.63
N ASN A 32 10.13 51.13 20.05
CA ASN A 32 8.96 50.64 19.32
C ASN A 32 8.86 49.13 19.52
N ALA A 33 8.00 48.74 20.46
CA ALA A 33 7.61 47.35 20.67
C ALA A 33 6.76 46.89 19.47
N ALA A 34 7.33 46.08 18.59
CA ALA A 34 6.58 45.36 17.58
C ALA A 34 5.86 44.18 18.26
N THR A 35 4.54 44.31 18.42
CA THR A 35 3.65 43.23 18.83
C THR A 35 3.76 42.06 17.87
N ALA A 36 4.32 40.94 18.33
CA ALA A 36 4.30 39.66 17.63
C ALA A 36 2.85 39.18 17.50
N LYS A 37 2.38 39.04 16.25
CA LYS A 37 1.06 38.48 15.95
C LYS A 37 1.08 37.00 16.32
N ALA A 38 0.27 36.62 17.30
CA ALA A 38 0.11 35.22 17.71
C ALA A 38 -0.34 34.37 16.50
N PRO A 39 0.19 33.14 16.33
CA PRO A 39 -0.27 32.25 15.28
C PRO A 39 -1.74 31.92 15.50
N GLU A 40 -2.56 32.12 14.45
CA GLU A 40 -3.97 31.77 14.44
C GLU A 40 -4.14 30.30 14.83
N LYS A 41 -4.87 30.07 15.92
CA LYS A 41 -5.29 28.76 16.38
C LYS A 41 -6.21 28.18 15.30
N LYS A 42 -5.71 27.18 14.58
CA LYS A 42 -6.48 26.41 13.60
C LYS A 42 -7.71 25.86 14.31
N GLU A 43 -8.89 26.32 13.91
CA GLU A 43 -10.17 25.90 14.46
C GLU A 43 -10.30 24.39 14.23
N GLU A 44 -10.27 23.59 15.30
CA GLU A 44 -10.50 22.15 15.24
C GLU A 44 -11.95 21.93 14.82
N LYS A 45 -12.14 21.48 13.57
CA LYS A 45 -13.44 20.99 13.10
C LYS A 45 -13.91 19.91 14.09
N PRO A 46 -15.15 19.98 14.60
CA PRO A 46 -15.63 19.02 15.59
C PRO A 46 -15.49 17.60 15.04
N ALA A 47 -15.00 16.69 15.89
CA ALA A 47 -14.82 15.29 15.55
C ALA A 47 -16.16 14.67 15.14
N VAL A 48 -16.27 14.25 13.88
CA VAL A 48 -17.43 13.50 13.40
C VAL A 48 -17.38 12.12 14.04
N THR A 49 -18.32 11.84 14.92
CA THR A 49 -18.44 10.52 15.56
C THR A 49 -19.42 9.69 14.76
N LEU A 50 -18.92 8.65 14.08
CA LEU A 50 -19.74 7.67 13.38
C LEU A 50 -20.34 6.67 14.37
N LYS A 51 -21.50 6.09 14.06
CA LYS A 51 -22.08 4.99 14.84
C LYS A 51 -21.19 3.74 14.72
N PRO A 52 -21.29 2.77 15.64
CA PRO A 52 -20.54 1.54 15.55
C PRO A 52 -20.70 0.86 14.19
N GLY A 53 -19.59 0.63 13.49
CA GLY A 53 -19.52 -0.04 12.19
C GLY A 53 -19.82 0.86 11.00
N GLU A 54 -20.30 2.08 11.25
CA GLU A 54 -20.55 3.06 10.21
C GLU A 54 -19.24 3.52 9.58
N VAL A 55 -19.24 3.52 8.25
CA VAL A 55 -18.14 4.03 7.44
C VAL A 55 -18.70 4.93 6.34
N PRO A 56 -17.97 5.96 5.89
CA PRO A 56 -18.41 6.84 4.81
C PRO A 56 -18.24 6.18 3.43
N PHE A 57 -18.58 4.89 3.35
CA PHE A 57 -18.46 4.02 2.19
C PHE A 57 -19.80 3.29 2.04
N ASP A 58 -20.59 3.71 1.05
CA ASP A 58 -21.93 3.17 0.80
C ASP A 58 -21.92 1.63 0.72
N GLY A 59 -22.89 1.01 1.40
CA GLY A 59 -23.02 -0.45 1.48
C GLY A 59 -21.89 -1.19 2.20
N MET A 60 -21.06 -0.51 3.01
CA MET A 60 -19.98 -1.15 3.77
C MET A 60 -20.18 -1.15 5.30
N SER A 61 -21.22 -0.50 5.84
CA SER A 61 -21.41 -0.36 7.29
C SER A 61 -21.91 -1.60 8.02
N ASN A 62 -22.28 -2.67 7.31
CA ASN A 62 -22.88 -3.91 7.86
C ASN A 62 -22.01 -5.16 7.62
N VAL A 63 -20.69 -4.98 7.54
CA VAL A 63 -19.75 -6.07 7.27
C VAL A 63 -19.46 -6.86 8.54
N ALA A 64 -19.60 -8.19 8.49
CA ALA A 64 -19.14 -9.08 9.56
C ALA A 64 -17.64 -9.40 9.41
N THR A 65 -16.93 -9.69 10.50
CA THR A 65 -15.54 -10.19 10.42
C THR A 65 -15.47 -11.72 10.50
N THR A 66 -14.48 -12.30 9.83
CA THR A 66 -14.15 -13.74 9.96
C THR A 66 -12.91 -13.97 10.83
N ALA A 67 -12.23 -12.89 11.23
CA ALA A 67 -11.04 -12.98 12.08
C ALA A 67 -11.41 -13.39 13.50
N LYS A 68 -10.53 -14.18 14.12
CA LYS A 68 -10.66 -14.65 15.50
C LYS A 68 -9.72 -13.88 16.42
N ALA A 69 -10.04 -13.88 17.72
CA ALA A 69 -9.13 -13.33 18.73
C ALA A 69 -7.73 -13.97 18.62
N GLY A 70 -6.70 -13.14 18.69
CA GLY A 70 -5.29 -13.54 18.56
C GLY A 70 -4.82 -13.81 17.12
N GLU A 71 -5.66 -13.64 16.10
CA GLU A 71 -5.22 -13.65 14.70
C GLU A 71 -4.65 -12.31 14.29
N ILE A 72 -3.79 -12.33 13.26
CA ILE A 72 -3.36 -11.12 12.60
C ILE A 72 -4.46 -10.64 11.66
N VAL A 73 -4.66 -9.33 11.61
CA VAL A 73 -5.50 -8.67 10.63
C VAL A 73 -4.73 -7.54 9.96
N LEU A 74 -5.09 -7.22 8.72
CA LEU A 74 -4.65 -5.99 8.08
C LEU A 74 -5.78 -4.97 8.19
N THR A 75 -5.49 -3.82 8.78
CA THR A 75 -6.46 -2.74 8.99
C THR A 75 -5.78 -1.38 9.03
N ILE A 76 -6.56 -0.30 9.02
CA ILE A 76 -6.07 1.08 9.07
C ILE A 76 -5.95 1.57 10.52
N ASP A 77 -5.09 2.56 10.74
CA ASP A 77 -4.88 3.16 12.06
C ASP A 77 -6.04 4.04 12.52
N GLU A 78 -6.22 4.17 13.83
CA GLU A 78 -7.27 4.99 14.45
C GLU A 78 -7.29 6.44 13.96
N SER A 79 -6.12 7.06 13.80
CA SER A 79 -6.03 8.42 13.26
C SER A 79 -6.56 8.51 11.82
N LYS A 80 -6.36 7.46 11.03
CA LYS A 80 -6.88 7.39 9.66
C LYS A 80 -8.38 7.16 9.65
N ILE A 81 -8.92 6.37 10.59
CA ILE A 81 -10.38 6.22 10.76
C ILE A 81 -11.02 7.59 11.02
N ALA A 82 -10.44 8.37 11.94
CA ALA A 82 -10.94 9.71 12.28
C ALA A 82 -10.87 10.69 11.09
N GLU A 83 -9.77 10.66 10.31
CA GLU A 83 -9.63 11.47 9.10
C GLU A 83 -10.71 11.14 8.06
N ILE A 84 -10.95 9.86 7.82
CA ILE A 84 -11.96 9.38 6.87
C ILE A 84 -13.36 9.79 7.34
N ALA A 85 -13.68 9.58 8.62
CA ALA A 85 -14.93 10.00 9.24
C ALA A 85 -15.18 11.53 9.12
N GLY A 86 -14.11 12.33 9.13
CA GLY A 86 -14.16 13.79 8.96
C GLY A 86 -14.61 14.28 7.58
N GLY A 87 -14.82 13.38 6.61
CA GLY A 87 -15.33 13.67 5.27
C GLY A 87 -14.26 13.90 4.21
N ALA A 88 -13.13 13.17 4.28
CA ALA A 88 -12.11 13.22 3.24
C ALA A 88 -12.69 12.82 1.87
N LYS A 89 -12.48 13.66 0.84
CA LYS A 89 -13.06 13.46 -0.50
C LYS A 89 -12.48 12.25 -1.24
N ASP A 90 -11.18 12.01 -1.10
CA ASP A 90 -10.44 10.90 -1.71
C ASP A 90 -9.52 10.30 -0.63
N PRO A 91 -10.08 9.57 0.36
CA PRO A 91 -9.29 9.07 1.46
C PRO A 91 -8.26 8.05 0.96
N THR A 92 -7.02 8.19 1.43
CA THR A 92 -5.96 7.19 1.20
C THR A 92 -5.64 6.50 2.51
N ALA A 93 -5.36 5.19 2.45
CA ALA A 93 -5.01 4.46 3.65
C ALA A 93 -3.92 3.42 3.43
N ILE A 94 -3.13 3.21 4.48
CA ILE A 94 -2.16 2.13 4.57
C ILE A 94 -2.74 1.10 5.53
N TYR A 95 -2.93 -0.12 5.03
CA TYR A 95 -3.34 -1.24 5.85
C TYR A 95 -2.11 -1.80 6.54
N GLN A 96 -2.16 -1.89 7.86
CA GLN A 96 -1.09 -2.31 8.74
C GLN A 96 -1.48 -3.60 9.45
N ASN A 97 -0.50 -4.43 9.80
CA ASN A 97 -0.74 -5.64 10.58
C ASN A 97 -1.07 -5.29 12.03
N ARG A 98 -2.20 -5.76 12.53
CA ARG A 98 -2.67 -5.61 13.91
C ARG A 98 -3.05 -6.98 14.47
N VAL A 99 -3.15 -7.09 15.78
CA VAL A 99 -3.69 -8.29 16.43
C VAL A 99 -5.17 -8.06 16.69
N MET A 100 -6.02 -9.00 16.25
CA MET A 100 -7.42 -9.03 16.64
C MET A 100 -7.52 -9.32 18.14
N VAL A 101 -8.07 -8.40 18.92
CA VAL A 101 -8.26 -8.59 20.37
C VAL A 101 -9.63 -9.23 20.60
N THR A 102 -10.68 -8.53 20.17
CA THR A 102 -12.07 -8.98 20.33
C THR A 102 -12.83 -8.78 19.03
N PRO A 103 -13.19 -9.84 18.30
CA PRO A 103 -14.06 -9.72 17.13
C PRO A 103 -15.47 -9.33 17.58
N GLY A 104 -16.07 -8.36 16.91
CA GLY A 104 -17.47 -7.98 17.14
C GLY A 104 -18.28 -8.03 15.85
N GLU A 105 -19.60 -7.83 16.00
CA GLU A 105 -20.55 -7.98 14.89
C GLU A 105 -20.30 -6.97 13.76
N LEU A 106 -20.11 -5.69 14.10
CA LEU A 106 -19.90 -4.59 13.15
C LEU A 106 -18.55 -3.88 13.34
N GLU A 107 -18.04 -3.86 14.57
CA GLU A 107 -16.71 -3.36 14.91
C GLU A 107 -15.96 -4.39 15.72
N SER A 108 -14.65 -4.41 15.51
CA SER A 108 -13.75 -5.23 16.30
C SER A 108 -12.73 -4.38 17.02
N GLU A 109 -12.26 -4.86 18.16
CA GLU A 109 -11.11 -4.28 18.85
C GLU A 109 -9.82 -4.91 18.34
N VAL A 110 -8.86 -4.07 17.98
CA VAL A 110 -7.54 -4.48 17.52
C VAL A 110 -6.44 -3.83 18.37
N GLU A 111 -5.28 -4.46 18.42
CA GLU A 111 -4.08 -3.97 19.10
C GLU A 111 -2.95 -3.71 18.09
N ASP A 112 -2.32 -2.54 18.19
CA ASP A 112 -1.16 -2.18 17.38
C ASP A 112 0.18 -2.67 17.97
N SER A 113 1.27 -2.41 17.24
CA SER A 113 2.62 -2.77 17.67
C SER A 113 3.08 -2.06 18.95
N PHE A 114 2.44 -0.95 19.32
CA PHE A 114 2.71 -0.18 20.54
C PHE A 114 1.76 -0.56 21.69
N LYS A 115 1.01 -1.66 21.56
CA LYS A 115 0.04 -2.14 22.57
C LYS A 115 -1.15 -1.21 22.78
N LYS A 116 -1.38 -0.27 21.87
CA LYS A 116 -2.59 0.55 21.89
C LYS A 116 -3.73 -0.24 21.28
N LYS A 117 -4.85 -0.27 22.00
CA LYS A 117 -6.12 -0.85 21.54
C LYS A 117 -7.05 0.22 21.01
N TYR A 118 -7.76 -0.09 19.94
CA TYR A 118 -8.78 0.79 19.38
C TYR A 118 -9.83 -0.04 18.63
N LYS A 119 -11.00 0.57 18.43
CA LYS A 119 -12.09 -0.03 17.65
C LYS A 119 -11.96 0.31 16.19
N VAL A 120 -12.32 -0.63 15.34
CA VAL A 120 -12.37 -0.44 13.90
C VAL A 120 -13.56 -1.16 13.29
N ALA A 121 -14.26 -0.47 12.39
CA ALA A 121 -15.31 -1.08 11.59
C ALA A 121 -14.77 -2.26 10.79
N ASN A 122 -15.50 -3.37 10.80
CA ASN A 122 -15.12 -4.62 10.13
C ASN A 122 -14.93 -4.44 8.61
N ALA A 123 -15.52 -3.40 8.01
CA ALA A 123 -15.29 -2.99 6.63
C ALA A 123 -13.81 -2.74 6.30
N TYR A 124 -13.02 -2.26 7.28
CA TYR A 124 -11.60 -2.00 7.14
C TYR A 124 -10.71 -3.18 7.51
N ILE A 125 -11.30 -4.31 7.94
CA ILE A 125 -10.55 -5.47 8.40
C ILE A 125 -10.41 -6.50 7.28
N ILE A 126 -9.17 -6.84 6.97
CA ILE A 126 -8.82 -8.03 6.18
C ILE A 126 -8.28 -9.07 7.15
N ALA A 127 -8.98 -10.20 7.27
CA ALA A 127 -8.56 -11.30 8.12
C ALA A 127 -7.35 -12.02 7.51
N VAL A 128 -6.37 -12.35 8.36
CA VAL A 128 -5.26 -13.24 8.01
C VAL A 128 -5.42 -14.53 8.83
N PRO A 129 -6.27 -15.48 8.36
CA PRO A 129 -6.48 -16.75 9.06
C PRO A 129 -5.19 -17.56 9.18
N LYS A 130 -5.08 -18.31 10.28
CA LYS A 130 -3.95 -19.21 10.51
C LYS A 130 -3.96 -20.42 9.57
N GLY A 131 -2.78 -21.02 9.37
CA GLY A 131 -2.61 -22.28 8.66
C GLY A 131 -2.60 -22.17 7.13
N GLN A 132 -2.49 -20.95 6.59
CA GLN A 132 -2.34 -20.74 5.14
C GLN A 132 -1.06 -21.40 4.64
N LYS A 133 -1.13 -21.96 3.42
CA LYS A 133 0.00 -22.58 2.73
C LYS A 133 0.03 -22.10 1.30
N ALA A 134 1.20 -21.71 0.81
CA ALA A 134 1.39 -21.28 -0.57
C ALA A 134 2.37 -22.18 -1.31
N LYS A 135 2.26 -22.22 -2.64
CA LYS A 135 3.23 -22.87 -3.53
C LYS A 135 3.88 -21.84 -4.45
N VAL A 136 5.02 -22.21 -5.03
CA VAL A 136 5.70 -21.41 -6.06
C VAL A 136 4.69 -21.02 -7.16
N GLY A 137 4.68 -19.73 -7.52
CA GLY A 137 3.79 -19.15 -8.50
C GLY A 137 2.41 -18.73 -7.99
N ASP A 138 2.12 -18.92 -6.70
CA ASP A 138 0.95 -18.28 -6.09
C ASP A 138 1.24 -16.80 -5.78
N VAL A 139 0.17 -16.01 -5.72
CA VAL A 139 0.21 -14.65 -5.17
C VAL A 139 -0.45 -14.67 -3.81
N VAL A 140 0.16 -13.96 -2.86
CA VAL A 140 -0.31 -13.82 -1.48
C VAL A 140 -0.52 -12.35 -1.14
N LEU A 141 -1.47 -12.05 -0.27
CA LEU A 141 -1.58 -10.75 0.40
C LEU A 141 -0.93 -10.87 1.79
N THR A 142 -0.02 -9.97 2.09
CA THR A 142 0.79 -9.94 3.31
C THR A 142 1.14 -8.47 3.63
N TRP A 143 2.20 -8.24 4.40
CA TRP A 143 2.80 -6.93 4.66
C TRP A 143 4.33 -7.06 4.65
N TRP A 144 5.03 -5.93 4.64
CA TRP A 144 6.49 -5.89 4.80
C TRP A 144 6.93 -6.57 6.10
N GLN A 145 7.64 -7.68 6.03
CA GLN A 145 8.00 -8.45 7.24
C GLN A 145 8.96 -7.72 8.19
N SER A 146 9.71 -6.75 7.66
CA SER A 146 10.58 -5.83 8.41
C SER A 146 9.85 -4.64 9.05
N GLY A 147 8.55 -4.48 8.79
CA GLY A 147 7.77 -3.38 9.31
C GLY A 147 6.29 -3.63 9.18
N GLY A 148 5.59 -2.68 8.56
CA GLY A 148 4.17 -2.75 8.30
C GLY A 148 3.83 -2.19 6.91
N GLY A 149 2.57 -2.29 6.53
CA GLY A 149 2.08 -1.87 5.23
C GLY A 149 1.80 -3.07 4.35
N MET A 150 0.52 -3.22 4.01
CA MET A 150 0.01 -4.29 3.17
C MET A 150 0.70 -4.30 1.81
N MET A 151 1.11 -5.49 1.41
CA MET A 151 1.78 -5.78 0.15
C MET A 151 1.20 -7.05 -0.46
N ARG A 152 1.35 -7.18 -1.77
CA ARG A 152 1.14 -8.45 -2.47
C ARG A 152 2.51 -9.05 -2.74
N GLY A 153 2.63 -10.37 -2.63
CA GLY A 153 3.88 -11.09 -2.87
C GLY A 153 3.67 -12.21 -3.87
N TYR A 154 4.60 -12.37 -4.81
CA TYR A 154 4.69 -13.52 -5.69
C TYR A 154 5.62 -14.58 -5.07
N VAL A 155 5.13 -15.79 -4.88
CA VAL A 155 5.88 -16.86 -4.24
C VAL A 155 6.94 -17.40 -5.18
N THR A 156 8.21 -17.18 -4.84
CA THR A 156 9.37 -17.63 -5.62
C THR A 156 9.95 -18.94 -5.08
N GLU A 157 9.82 -19.19 -3.77
CA GLU A 157 10.26 -20.43 -3.12
C GLU A 157 9.24 -20.87 -2.07
N ALA A 158 9.01 -22.18 -1.96
CA ALA A 158 8.01 -22.74 -1.03
C ALA A 158 8.42 -24.11 -0.48
N ALA A 159 9.72 -24.30 -0.18
CA ALA A 159 10.20 -25.54 0.45
C ALA A 159 9.46 -25.82 1.78
N ASN A 160 9.15 -24.76 2.54
CA ASN A 160 8.13 -24.78 3.58
C ASN A 160 6.91 -23.95 3.12
N PRO A 161 5.77 -24.58 2.76
CA PRO A 161 4.59 -23.86 2.29
C PRO A 161 3.98 -22.88 3.30
N ALA A 162 4.23 -23.04 4.60
CA ALA A 162 3.75 -22.13 5.65
C ALA A 162 4.67 -20.90 5.84
N GLU A 163 5.87 -20.92 5.27
CA GLU A 163 6.86 -19.84 5.34
C GLU A 163 7.53 -19.64 3.96
N PRO A 164 6.77 -19.29 2.92
CA PRO A 164 7.31 -19.11 1.57
C PRO A 164 8.24 -17.90 1.50
N THR A 165 9.18 -17.93 0.55
CA THR A 165 9.89 -16.72 0.09
C THR A 165 9.04 -16.05 -0.98
N VAL A 166 8.82 -14.74 -0.82
CA VAL A 166 8.08 -13.94 -1.81
C VAL A 166 8.91 -12.79 -2.31
N ARG A 167 8.71 -12.46 -3.59
CA ARG A 167 9.09 -11.17 -4.17
C ARG A 167 7.89 -10.23 -4.09
N TYR A 168 8.04 -9.02 -3.57
CA TYR A 168 6.93 -8.09 -3.48
C TYR A 168 6.52 -7.54 -4.86
N LEU A 169 5.22 -7.47 -5.10
CA LEU A 169 4.62 -6.91 -6.31
C LEU A 169 4.41 -5.40 -6.17
N GLY A 170 4.46 -4.68 -7.30
CA GLY A 170 4.30 -3.23 -7.39
C GLY A 170 5.54 -2.43 -6.98
N MET A 171 6.69 -3.09 -6.83
CA MET A 171 7.96 -2.46 -6.47
C MET A 171 8.70 -1.99 -7.71
N SER A 172 9.40 -0.85 -7.59
CA SER A 172 10.35 -0.44 -8.64
C SER A 172 11.50 -1.45 -8.71
N PRO A 173 12.16 -1.64 -9.88
CA PRO A 173 13.28 -2.59 -9.99
C PRO A 173 14.43 -2.34 -9.00
N ARG A 174 14.61 -1.10 -8.53
CA ARG A 174 15.64 -0.74 -7.53
C ARG A 174 15.28 -1.15 -6.11
N GLU A 175 14.00 -1.43 -5.87
CA GLU A 175 13.44 -1.77 -4.57
C GLU A 175 12.84 -3.18 -4.56
N ASP A 176 13.08 -3.96 -5.62
CA ASP A 176 12.63 -5.34 -5.73
C ASP A 176 13.31 -6.14 -4.61
N LYS A 177 12.50 -6.55 -3.65
CA LYS A 177 12.94 -7.19 -2.41
C LYS A 177 12.20 -8.51 -2.26
N SER A 178 12.94 -9.46 -1.71
CA SER A 178 12.38 -10.74 -1.30
C SER A 178 12.39 -10.85 0.21
N ASP A 179 11.32 -11.37 0.78
CA ASP A 179 11.22 -11.70 2.20
C ASP A 179 10.77 -13.15 2.36
N LYS A 180 11.31 -13.83 3.37
CA LYS A 180 10.72 -15.07 3.88
C LYS A 180 9.56 -14.70 4.81
N LEU A 181 8.35 -15.12 4.44
CA LEU A 181 7.16 -14.85 5.23
C LEU A 181 7.15 -15.68 6.51
N LYS A 182 6.66 -15.07 7.59
CA LYS A 182 6.44 -15.78 8.87
C LYS A 182 5.21 -16.70 8.76
N PRO A 183 5.07 -17.73 9.61
CA PRO A 183 3.83 -18.47 9.71
C PRO A 183 2.66 -17.53 10.01
N ASP A 184 1.47 -17.85 9.49
CA ASP A 184 0.22 -17.12 9.71
C ASP A 184 0.30 -15.60 9.36
N SER A 185 1.18 -15.24 8.42
CA SER A 185 1.43 -13.85 8.01
C SER A 185 0.95 -13.48 6.61
N PHE A 186 0.13 -14.34 5.99
CA PHE A 186 -0.37 -14.11 4.65
C PHE A 186 -1.69 -14.83 4.40
N ILE A 187 -2.37 -14.41 3.34
CA ILE A 187 -3.47 -15.15 2.71
C ILE A 187 -3.13 -15.43 1.26
N VAL A 188 -3.47 -16.61 0.76
CA VAL A 188 -3.32 -16.91 -0.67
C VAL A 188 -4.45 -16.24 -1.46
N VAL A 189 -4.11 -15.47 -2.48
CA VAL A 189 -5.08 -14.82 -3.36
C VAL A 189 -5.51 -15.81 -4.44
N ASN A 190 -6.53 -16.62 -4.11
CA ASN A 190 -6.95 -17.78 -4.91
C ASN A 190 -8.31 -17.61 -5.62
N SER A 191 -8.94 -16.44 -5.50
CA SER A 191 -10.17 -16.12 -6.23
C SER A 191 -10.17 -14.66 -6.67
N GLU A 192 -10.98 -14.37 -7.70
CA GLU A 192 -11.12 -13.05 -8.33
C GLU A 192 -11.59 -11.94 -7.38
N TRP A 193 -12.24 -12.32 -6.28
CA TRP A 193 -12.80 -11.39 -5.28
C TRP A 193 -12.13 -11.53 -3.91
N ALA A 194 -11.04 -12.29 -3.81
CA ALA A 194 -10.26 -12.37 -2.58
C ALA A 194 -9.56 -11.02 -2.30
N PRO A 195 -9.32 -10.65 -1.04
CA PRO A 195 -8.50 -9.49 -0.73
C PRO A 195 -7.12 -9.61 -1.38
N GLY A 196 -6.66 -8.54 -2.02
CA GLY A 196 -5.44 -8.51 -2.82
C GLY A 196 -5.62 -8.92 -4.28
N ALA A 197 -6.81 -9.36 -4.71
CA ALA A 197 -7.09 -9.64 -6.11
C ALA A 197 -7.09 -8.33 -6.94
N PRO A 198 -6.49 -8.31 -8.13
CA PRO A 198 -6.48 -7.14 -8.99
C PRO A 198 -7.78 -7.03 -9.78
N VAL A 199 -8.23 -5.80 -9.96
CA VAL A 199 -9.41 -5.47 -10.77
C VAL A 199 -9.13 -4.24 -11.63
N VAL A 200 -9.76 -4.19 -12.80
CA VAL A 200 -9.98 -2.92 -13.51
C VAL A 200 -11.31 -2.36 -13.04
N SER A 201 -11.29 -1.12 -12.55
CA SER A 201 -12.47 -0.33 -12.17
C SER A 201 -12.77 0.66 -13.29
N LYS A 202 -14.01 0.68 -13.77
CA LYS A 202 -14.45 1.67 -14.77
C LYS A 202 -15.27 2.75 -14.08
N ASP A 203 -14.97 4.01 -14.37
CA ASP A 203 -15.84 5.12 -14.04
C ASP A 203 -15.92 6.13 -15.20
N ALA A 204 -16.69 7.21 -14.99
CA ALA A 204 -16.88 8.26 -16.00
C ALA A 204 -15.58 8.93 -16.46
N ASN A 205 -14.48 8.79 -15.71
CA ASN A 205 -13.17 9.39 -15.99
C ASN A 205 -12.19 8.38 -16.60
N GLY A 206 -12.61 7.13 -16.83
CA GLY A 206 -11.81 6.10 -17.52
C GLY A 206 -11.69 4.80 -16.74
N THR A 207 -10.62 4.06 -17.03
CA THR A 207 -10.31 2.79 -16.36
C THR A 207 -9.17 2.97 -15.37
N GLU A 208 -9.35 2.45 -14.17
CA GLU A 208 -8.41 2.52 -13.06
C GLU A 208 -8.00 1.10 -12.65
N PHE A 209 -6.73 0.92 -12.31
CA PHE A 209 -6.24 -0.31 -11.70
C PHE A 209 -6.38 -0.24 -10.19
N ALA A 210 -6.91 -1.31 -9.58
CA ALA A 210 -7.09 -1.37 -8.14
C ALA A 210 -7.00 -2.81 -7.60
N TYR A 211 -6.95 -2.92 -6.28
CA TYR A 211 -7.04 -4.20 -5.57
C TYR A 211 -8.28 -4.28 -4.71
N VAL A 212 -8.89 -5.46 -4.65
CA VAL A 212 -9.96 -5.76 -3.71
C VAL A 212 -9.42 -5.71 -2.29
N LEU A 213 -10.07 -4.95 -1.41
CA LEU A 213 -9.80 -4.98 0.03
C LEU A 213 -10.90 -5.76 0.75
N ARG A 214 -12.16 -5.48 0.41
CA ARG A 214 -13.31 -6.08 1.07
C ARG A 214 -14.50 -6.18 0.13
N VAL A 215 -15.26 -7.26 0.26
CA VAL A 215 -16.49 -7.50 -0.49
C VAL A 215 -17.66 -7.56 0.49
N ASN A 216 -18.77 -6.92 0.13
CA ASN A 216 -20.04 -7.01 0.84
C ASN A 216 -21.19 -7.06 -0.18
N GLY A 217 -21.75 -8.25 -0.41
CA GLY A 217 -22.77 -8.45 -1.44
C GLY A 217 -22.26 -8.06 -2.84
N ASP A 218 -22.91 -7.07 -3.44
CA ASP A 218 -22.58 -6.46 -4.73
C ASP A 218 -21.60 -5.29 -4.62
N LYS A 219 -21.25 -4.83 -3.41
CA LYS A 219 -20.29 -3.74 -3.18
C LYS A 219 -18.89 -4.27 -2.89
N VAL A 220 -17.89 -3.54 -3.37
CA VAL A 220 -16.47 -3.86 -3.18
C VAL A 220 -15.72 -2.61 -2.76
N LEU A 221 -15.09 -2.65 -1.60
CA LEU A 221 -14.08 -1.67 -1.20
C LEU A 221 -12.77 -2.04 -1.89
N ILE A 222 -12.22 -1.10 -2.65
CA ILE A 222 -11.00 -1.25 -3.43
C ILE A 222 -9.92 -0.25 -2.99
N SER A 223 -8.65 -0.59 -3.23
CA SER A 223 -7.49 0.29 -3.11
C SER A 223 -6.94 0.58 -4.51
N GLY A 224 -7.12 1.80 -4.99
CA GLY A 224 -6.68 2.25 -6.31
C GLY A 224 -5.35 3.00 -6.28
N PHE A 225 -5.14 3.85 -7.29
CA PHE A 225 -3.94 4.69 -7.40
C PHE A 225 -3.65 5.48 -6.11
N ALA A 226 -2.37 5.53 -5.72
CA ALA A 226 -1.91 6.14 -4.46
C ALA A 226 -2.65 5.63 -3.20
N ARG A 227 -3.16 4.39 -3.23
CA ARG A 227 -3.92 3.75 -2.15
C ARG A 227 -5.23 4.47 -1.78
N LYS A 228 -5.83 5.16 -2.75
CA LYS A 228 -7.17 5.75 -2.58
C LYS A 228 -8.20 4.65 -2.34
N LEU A 229 -9.03 4.83 -1.32
CA LEU A 229 -10.11 3.92 -0.97
C LEU A 229 -11.39 4.34 -1.69
N ARG A 230 -12.05 3.38 -2.34
CA ARG A 230 -13.31 3.60 -3.07
C ARG A 230 -14.22 2.40 -2.92
N VAL A 231 -15.52 2.63 -2.94
CA VAL A 231 -16.50 1.56 -3.16
C VAL A 231 -16.96 1.57 -4.60
N ARG A 232 -17.05 0.38 -5.19
CA ARG A 232 -17.61 0.13 -6.51
C ARG A 232 -18.62 -1.01 -6.44
N ALA A 233 -19.58 -1.03 -7.36
CA ALA A 233 -20.37 -2.23 -7.58
C ALA A 233 -19.50 -3.28 -8.28
N LYS A 234 -19.69 -4.56 -7.97
CA LYS A 234 -19.01 -5.66 -8.65
C LYS A 234 -19.18 -5.61 -10.16
N ALA A 235 -20.34 -5.17 -10.64
CA ALA A 235 -20.64 -5.03 -12.07
C ALA A 235 -19.75 -3.99 -12.79
N ASP A 236 -19.20 -3.02 -12.05
CA ASP A 236 -18.29 -2.00 -12.58
C ASP A 236 -16.81 -2.41 -12.51
N LEU A 237 -16.55 -3.60 -11.95
CA LEU A 237 -15.22 -4.17 -11.77
C LEU A 237 -15.01 -5.36 -12.71
N THR A 238 -13.86 -5.41 -13.36
CA THR A 238 -13.42 -6.57 -14.15
C THR A 238 -12.22 -7.21 -13.44
N PRO A 239 -12.35 -8.43 -12.90
CA PRO A 239 -11.22 -9.15 -12.30
C PRO A 239 -10.08 -9.39 -13.29
N ILE A 240 -8.86 -9.29 -12.79
CA ILE A 240 -7.64 -9.65 -13.54
C ILE A 240 -7.05 -10.91 -12.90
N PRO A 241 -6.97 -12.04 -13.60
CA PRO A 241 -6.40 -13.26 -13.03
C PRO A 241 -4.87 -13.14 -12.92
N TYR A 242 -4.30 -13.62 -11.82
CA TYR A 242 -2.83 -13.67 -11.66
C TYR A 242 -2.17 -14.70 -12.57
N LYS A 243 -2.88 -15.76 -12.93
CA LYS A 243 -2.36 -16.86 -13.78
C LYS A 243 -2.92 -16.71 -15.18
N LEU A 244 -2.21 -15.97 -16.02
CA LEU A 244 -2.57 -15.74 -17.41
C LEU A 244 -1.66 -16.54 -18.35
N ALA A 245 -2.29 -17.30 -19.26
CA ALA A 245 -1.60 -18.08 -20.28
C ALA A 245 -1.26 -17.21 -21.50
N PHE A 246 -0.50 -16.14 -21.28
CA PHE A 246 -0.02 -15.28 -22.35
C PHE A 246 1.05 -15.96 -23.21
N LYS A 247 1.18 -15.47 -24.44
CA LYS A 247 2.26 -15.80 -25.36
C LYS A 247 2.92 -14.50 -25.81
N VAL A 248 4.19 -14.55 -26.18
CA VAL A 248 4.83 -13.43 -26.89
C VAL A 248 4.05 -13.16 -28.18
N GLY A 249 3.75 -11.89 -28.45
CA GLY A 249 2.92 -11.44 -29.56
C GLY A 249 1.43 -11.30 -29.25
N ASP A 250 0.94 -11.77 -28.10
CA ASP A 250 -0.46 -11.57 -27.71
C ASP A 250 -0.78 -10.07 -27.58
N GLU A 251 -1.93 -9.66 -28.11
CA GLU A 251 -2.51 -8.34 -27.82
C GLU A 251 -3.22 -8.37 -26.47
N VAL A 252 -2.96 -7.35 -25.65
CA VAL A 252 -3.41 -7.24 -24.26
C VAL A 252 -3.75 -5.81 -23.91
N LYS A 253 -4.38 -5.61 -22.75
CA LYS A 253 -4.41 -4.33 -22.03
C LYS A 253 -3.51 -4.42 -20.80
N ALA A 254 -2.73 -3.39 -20.54
CA ALA A 254 -1.71 -3.41 -19.51
C ALA A 254 -1.68 -2.12 -18.69
N ALA A 255 -1.25 -2.23 -17.42
CA ALA A 255 -1.22 -1.10 -16.49
C ALA A 255 -0.06 -0.13 -16.77
N PHE A 256 -0.39 1.04 -17.30
CA PHE A 256 0.53 2.16 -17.46
C PHE A 256 0.09 3.31 -16.55
N MET A 257 0.92 3.65 -15.56
CA MET A 257 0.57 4.59 -14.49
C MET A 257 -0.79 4.27 -13.83
N SER A 258 -1.85 5.00 -14.19
CA SER A 258 -3.21 4.84 -13.66
C SER A 258 -4.21 4.25 -14.67
N SER A 259 -3.81 3.98 -15.92
CA SER A 259 -4.68 3.49 -17.00
C SER A 259 -4.34 2.05 -17.42
N PHE A 260 -5.31 1.40 -18.09
CA PHE A 260 -5.14 0.11 -18.75
C PHE A 260 -5.16 0.32 -20.26
N ASP A 261 -3.98 0.37 -20.88
CA ASP A 261 -3.83 0.73 -22.28
C ASP A 261 -3.51 -0.48 -23.16
N PRO A 262 -3.88 -0.46 -24.46
CA PRO A 262 -3.53 -1.51 -25.40
C PRO A 262 -2.00 -1.68 -25.53
N ALA A 263 -1.56 -2.92 -25.47
CA ALA A 263 -0.15 -3.31 -25.55
C ALA A 263 0.01 -4.68 -26.22
N THR A 264 1.27 -5.05 -26.50
CA THR A 264 1.66 -6.36 -27.02
C THR A 264 2.66 -7.00 -26.08
N VAL A 265 2.49 -8.30 -25.80
CA VAL A 265 3.43 -9.07 -24.97
C VAL A 265 4.75 -9.28 -25.71
N VAL A 266 5.87 -8.90 -25.09
CA VAL A 266 7.23 -8.99 -25.65
C VAL A 266 8.02 -10.13 -25.01
N ALA A 267 7.88 -10.31 -23.69
CA ALA A 267 8.55 -11.37 -22.95
C ALA A 267 7.72 -11.80 -21.73
N ILE A 268 7.94 -13.01 -21.24
CA ILE A 268 7.29 -13.54 -20.04
C ILE A 268 8.36 -14.20 -19.18
N ASP A 269 8.45 -13.79 -17.91
CA ASP A 269 9.26 -14.47 -16.90
C ASP A 269 8.33 -15.04 -15.82
N PRO A 270 7.87 -16.30 -15.98
CA PRO A 270 6.99 -16.92 -15.01
C PRO A 270 7.71 -17.26 -13.70
N LYS A 271 9.05 -17.29 -13.65
CA LYS A 271 9.77 -17.53 -12.39
C LYS A 271 9.78 -16.28 -11.51
N ALA A 272 9.86 -15.10 -12.11
CA ALA A 272 9.74 -13.83 -11.40
C ALA A 272 8.29 -13.33 -11.26
N GLY A 273 7.33 -13.94 -11.98
CA GLY A 273 5.95 -13.48 -12.03
C GLY A 273 5.84 -12.14 -12.77
N LYS A 274 6.59 -11.99 -13.86
CA LYS A 274 6.72 -10.78 -14.66
C LYS A 274 6.28 -11.01 -16.10
N VAL A 275 5.75 -9.97 -16.72
CA VAL A 275 5.45 -9.89 -18.15
C VAL A 275 5.94 -8.56 -18.69
N THR A 276 6.71 -8.60 -19.77
CA THR A 276 7.17 -7.41 -20.47
C THR A 276 6.20 -7.10 -21.60
N VAL A 277 5.71 -5.88 -21.66
CA VAL A 277 4.78 -5.43 -22.70
C VAL A 277 5.29 -4.16 -23.38
N LYS A 278 4.99 -4.00 -24.67
CA LYS A 278 5.18 -2.76 -25.42
C LYS A 278 3.82 -2.09 -25.64
N ARG A 279 3.67 -0.84 -25.21
CA ARG A 279 2.45 -0.05 -25.43
C ARG A 279 2.23 0.15 -26.93
N LYS A 280 0.99 0.01 -27.42
CA LYS A 280 0.70 0.18 -28.86
C LYS A 280 0.90 1.62 -29.34
N THR A 281 0.68 2.58 -28.46
CA THR A 281 0.90 4.01 -28.74
C THR A 281 2.25 4.45 -28.15
N GLY A 282 3.17 4.86 -29.03
CA GLY A 282 4.53 5.26 -28.64
C GLY A 282 5.50 4.08 -28.53
N ASP A 283 6.64 4.30 -27.86
CA ASP A 283 7.73 3.32 -27.73
C ASP A 283 7.98 2.85 -26.30
N GLU A 284 7.04 3.10 -25.39
CA GLU A 284 7.14 2.67 -24.00
C GLU A 284 7.06 1.13 -23.89
N GLN A 285 8.11 0.53 -23.35
CA GLN A 285 8.16 -0.87 -22.93
C GLN A 285 8.30 -0.94 -21.42
N LYS A 286 7.55 -1.84 -20.78
CA LYS A 286 7.52 -1.94 -19.32
C LYS A 286 7.45 -3.39 -18.86
N ASP A 287 8.21 -3.70 -17.82
CA ASP A 287 8.09 -4.94 -17.06
C ASP A 287 6.99 -4.77 -16.01
N LEU A 288 5.96 -5.58 -16.12
CA LEU A 288 4.78 -5.56 -15.26
C LEU A 288 4.70 -6.83 -14.43
N ASP A 289 4.09 -6.73 -13.27
CA ASP A 289 3.79 -7.89 -12.45
C ASP A 289 2.59 -8.66 -13.00
N PHE A 290 2.54 -9.96 -12.72
CA PHE A 290 1.32 -10.73 -12.90
C PHE A 290 0.16 -10.06 -12.15
N GLY A 291 -1.01 -9.99 -12.78
CA GLY A 291 -2.15 -9.23 -12.30
C GLY A 291 -2.20 -7.77 -12.75
N GLU A 292 -1.24 -7.30 -13.55
CA GLU A 292 -1.22 -5.95 -14.14
C GLU A 292 -1.45 -5.94 -15.66
N VAL A 293 -1.83 -7.09 -16.22
CA VAL A 293 -2.11 -7.28 -17.65
C VAL A 293 -3.36 -8.15 -17.80
N THR A 294 -4.22 -7.85 -18.76
CA THR A 294 -5.42 -8.64 -19.12
C THR A 294 -5.55 -8.74 -20.63
N LYS A 295 -6.29 -9.75 -21.12
CA LYS A 295 -6.79 -9.75 -22.50
C LYS A 295 -7.97 -8.77 -22.63
#